data_AF-A0A519C5T5-F1
#
_entry.id   AF-A0A519C5T5-F1
#
_cell.length_a   1.000
_cell.length_b   1.000
_cell.length_c   1.000
_cell.angle_alpha   90.00
_cell.angle_beta   90.00
_cell.angle_gamma   90.00
#
_symmetry.space_group_name_H-M   'P 1'
#
loop_
_entity.id
_entity.type
_entity.pdbx_description
1 polymer ?
#
loop_
_entity_poly.entity_id
_entity_poly.type
_entity_poly.pdbx_seq_one_letter_code
_entity_poly.pdbx_strand_id
1 'polypeptide(L)'
;MQPADYGFELNEFDPFFNFRATKFIVDNGYVEYFAWHDDKSWYPDGRNVSATSQVMLHITTAALYQSFGMGQSLYDFTILFPVIIGSLTTIVIFALVRVLGGTTAGLLASLFFAVSMPVIIRGMV
;
A
#
# COMPACT_ATOMS: atom_id res chain seq x y z
N MET A 1 -8.08 0.95 -20.64
CA MET A 1 -7.39 -0.33 -20.46
C MET A 1 -7.41 -0.63 -18.98
N GLN A 2 -7.95 -1.78 -18.56
CA GLN A 2 -8.11 -2.11 -17.15
C GLN A 2 -6.97 -3.04 -16.71
N PRO A 3 -6.34 -2.85 -15.54
CA PRO A 3 -5.25 -3.73 -15.05
C PRO A 3 -5.61 -5.22 -15.02
N ALA A 4 -6.89 -5.55 -14.80
CA ALA A 4 -7.40 -6.91 -14.87
C ALA A 4 -7.19 -7.61 -16.24
N ASP A 5 -7.00 -6.84 -17.30
CA ASP A 5 -6.81 -7.36 -18.66
C ASP A 5 -5.37 -7.83 -18.95
N TYR A 6 -4.39 -7.48 -18.08
CA TYR A 6 -2.95 -7.68 -18.34
C TYR A 6 -2.26 -8.61 -17.34
N GLY A 7 -3.00 -9.24 -16.44
CA GLY A 7 -2.49 -10.17 -15.44
C GLY A 7 -2.31 -9.55 -14.07
N PHE A 8 -1.76 -10.33 -13.15
CA PHE A 8 -1.59 -9.95 -11.75
C PHE A 8 -0.19 -9.34 -11.55
N GLU A 9 -0.04 -8.08 -11.99
CA GLU A 9 1.24 -7.38 -12.04
C GLU A 9 1.11 -5.97 -11.46
N LEU A 10 2.21 -5.46 -10.89
CA LEU A 10 2.33 -4.05 -10.54
C LEU A 10 2.34 -3.20 -11.82
N ASN A 11 1.59 -2.11 -11.77
CA ASN A 11 1.40 -1.13 -12.82
C ASN A 11 2.14 0.16 -12.46
N GLU A 12 2.33 1.00 -13.48
CA GLU A 12 3.11 2.23 -13.37
C GLU A 12 4.58 1.95 -12.96
N PHE A 13 5.28 2.92 -12.38
CA PHE A 13 6.71 2.80 -12.05
C PHE A 13 6.99 2.93 -10.55
N ASP A 14 6.24 3.77 -9.85
CA ASP A 14 6.44 4.04 -8.42
C ASP A 14 6.26 2.80 -7.51
N PRO A 15 5.28 1.90 -7.73
CA PRO A 15 5.05 0.75 -6.85
C PRO A 15 6.23 -0.22 -6.77
N PHE A 16 7.07 -0.32 -7.80
CA PHE A 16 8.23 -1.20 -7.82
C PHE A 16 9.26 -0.84 -6.73
N PHE A 17 9.46 0.46 -6.47
CA PHE A 17 10.33 0.90 -5.37
C PHE A 17 9.75 0.50 -4.01
N ASN A 18 8.44 0.71 -3.82
CA ASN A 18 7.74 0.35 -2.58
C ASN A 18 7.80 -1.16 -2.32
N PHE A 19 7.63 -1.97 -3.36
CA PHE A 19 7.80 -3.42 -3.30
C PHE A 19 9.23 -3.79 -2.90
N ARG A 20 10.25 -3.21 -3.54
CA ARG A 20 11.67 -3.49 -3.23
C ARG A 20 12.01 -3.15 -1.79
N ALA A 21 11.54 -2.01 -1.30
CA ALA A 21 11.74 -1.58 0.08
C ALA A 21 11.02 -2.50 1.08
N THR A 22 9.79 -2.90 0.79
CA THR A 22 9.03 -3.88 1.60
C THR A 22 9.74 -5.23 1.62
N LYS A 23 10.22 -5.69 0.46
CA LYS A 23 11.00 -6.93 0.34
C LYS A 23 12.28 -6.88 1.15
N PHE A 24 12.97 -5.75 1.15
CA PHE A 24 14.16 -5.56 1.99
C PHE A 24 13.83 -5.75 3.47
N ILE A 25 12.71 -5.20 3.96
CA ILE A 25 12.26 -5.39 5.36
C ILE A 25 11.97 -6.87 5.64
N VAL A 26 11.27 -7.55 4.73
CA VAL A 26 10.90 -8.97 4.91
C VAL A 26 12.15 -9.87 4.93
N ASP A 27 13.14 -9.58 4.09
CA ASP A 27 14.35 -10.39 3.96
C ASP A 27 15.42 -10.09 5.04
N ASN A 28 15.51 -8.84 5.52
CA ASN A 28 16.61 -8.39 6.39
C ASN A 28 16.16 -7.87 7.78
N GLY A 29 14.86 -7.57 7.94
CA GLY A 29 14.29 -7.04 9.18
C GLY A 29 14.18 -5.51 9.23
N TYR A 30 13.39 -5.04 10.19
CA TYR A 30 13.06 -3.61 10.36
C TYR A 30 14.28 -2.76 10.75
N VAL A 31 15.17 -3.29 11.61
CA VAL A 31 16.35 -2.55 12.08
C VAL A 31 17.29 -2.26 10.91
N GLU A 32 17.57 -3.28 10.09
CA GLU A 32 18.42 -3.13 8.90
C GLU A 32 17.82 -2.16 7.89
N TYR A 33 16.49 -2.14 7.73
CA TYR A 33 15.82 -1.18 6.85
C TYR A 33 16.10 0.28 7.25
N PHE A 34 16.15 0.59 8.56
CA PHE A 34 16.46 1.95 9.01
C PHE A 34 17.92 2.34 8.78
N ALA A 35 18.85 1.37 8.80
CA ALA A 35 20.26 1.56 8.51
C ALA A 35 20.61 1.44 7.02
N TRP A 36 19.65 1.12 6.16
CA TRP A 36 19.90 0.77 4.76
C TRP A 36 20.37 1.96 3.92
N HIS A 37 21.61 1.83 3.42
CA HIS A 37 22.15 2.64 2.33
C HIS A 37 22.09 1.84 1.03
N ASP A 38 21.25 2.27 0.09
CA ASP A 38 21.05 1.62 -1.20
C ASP A 38 22.10 2.10 -2.20
N ASP A 39 23.05 1.24 -2.51
CA ASP A 39 24.12 1.45 -3.49
C ASP A 39 23.66 1.22 -4.94
N LYS A 40 22.49 0.60 -5.14
CA LYS A 40 21.93 0.31 -6.48
C LYS A 40 21.22 1.49 -7.13
N SER A 41 20.88 2.53 -6.36
CA SER A 41 20.27 3.75 -6.88
C SER A 41 21.24 4.91 -6.73
N TRP A 42 21.20 5.89 -7.64
CA TRP A 42 22.01 7.11 -7.56
C TRP A 42 23.53 6.86 -7.48
N TYR A 43 24.06 6.04 -8.38
CA TYR A 43 25.50 5.82 -8.50
C TYR A 43 26.25 7.14 -8.79
N PRO A 44 27.41 7.41 -8.15
CA PRO A 44 28.17 6.53 -7.23
C PRO A 44 27.80 6.67 -5.75
N ASP A 45 26.97 7.64 -5.38
CA ASP A 45 26.77 8.04 -3.99
C ASP A 45 25.82 7.14 -3.20
N GLY A 46 24.89 6.48 -3.89
CA GLY A 46 23.85 5.67 -3.26
C GLY A 46 22.71 6.53 -2.69
N ARG A 47 21.84 5.90 -1.91
CA ARG A 47 20.69 6.56 -1.26
C ARG A 47 20.40 5.98 0.11
N ASN A 48 20.33 6.85 1.13
CA ASN A 48 19.72 6.47 2.40
C ASN A 48 18.20 6.36 2.24
N VAL A 49 17.67 5.15 2.26
CA VAL A 49 16.26 4.88 1.90
C VAL A 49 15.31 5.38 2.98
N SER A 50 15.56 5.05 4.25
CA SER A 50 14.66 5.40 5.35
C SER A 50 14.57 6.92 5.56
N ALA A 51 15.68 7.64 5.36
CA ALA A 51 15.72 9.09 5.50
C ALA A 51 15.01 9.87 4.37
N THR A 52 14.76 9.22 3.23
CA THR A 52 14.29 9.91 2.00
C THR A 52 13.04 9.27 1.37
N SER A 53 12.30 8.45 2.13
CA SER A 53 11.13 7.71 1.61
C SER A 53 9.93 7.73 2.56
N GLN A 54 8.74 7.39 2.06
CA GLN A 54 7.55 7.17 2.91
C GLN A 54 7.62 5.83 3.66
N VAL A 55 8.38 5.80 4.75
CA VAL A 55 8.68 4.59 5.54
C VAL A 55 7.43 3.83 6.01
N MET A 56 6.36 4.55 6.39
CA MET A 56 5.15 3.93 6.96
C MET A 56 4.47 2.94 6.01
N LEU A 57 4.51 3.20 4.69
CA LEU A 57 3.94 2.28 3.71
C LEU A 57 4.69 0.94 3.76
N HIS A 58 6.02 0.97 3.66
CA HIS A 58 6.84 -0.24 3.63
C HIS A 58 6.69 -1.06 4.93
N ILE A 59 6.72 -0.39 6.08
CA ILE A 59 6.58 -1.04 7.39
C ILE A 59 5.19 -1.65 7.53
N THR A 60 4.13 -0.92 7.17
CA THR A 60 2.76 -1.41 7.30
C THR A 60 2.50 -2.59 6.36
N THR A 61 2.98 -2.52 5.13
CA THR A 61 2.89 -3.62 4.17
C THR A 61 3.65 -4.85 4.67
N ALA A 62 4.89 -4.68 5.15
CA ALA A 62 5.69 -5.79 5.68
C ALA A 62 5.06 -6.43 6.92
N ALA A 63 4.56 -5.63 7.87
CA ALA A 63 3.93 -6.12 9.08
C ALA A 63 2.63 -6.88 8.78
N LEU A 64 1.80 -6.37 7.87
CA LEU A 64 0.57 -7.06 7.45
C LEU A 64 0.87 -8.31 6.62
N TYR A 65 1.92 -8.31 5.78
CA TYR A 65 2.37 -9.49 5.07
C TYR A 65 2.84 -10.59 6.04
N GLN A 66 3.66 -10.24 7.02
CA GLN A 66 4.14 -11.20 8.03
C GLN A 66 3.00 -11.73 8.91
N SER A 67 1.96 -10.93 9.16
CA SER A 67 0.82 -11.34 9.99
C SER A 67 -0.22 -12.18 9.24
N PHE A 68 -0.49 -11.86 7.97
CA PHE A 68 -1.64 -12.39 7.22
C PHE A 68 -1.29 -12.94 5.83
N GLY A 69 -0.13 -12.57 5.28
CA GLY A 69 0.24 -12.80 3.89
C GLY A 69 1.24 -13.92 3.62
N MET A 70 1.85 -14.52 4.65
CA MET A 70 2.92 -15.54 4.49
C MET A 70 2.53 -16.81 3.70
N GLY A 71 1.24 -17.02 3.41
CA GLY A 71 0.75 -18.10 2.54
C GLY A 71 0.80 -17.79 1.03
N GLN A 72 1.20 -16.58 0.64
CA GLN A 72 1.29 -16.13 -0.75
C GLN A 72 2.63 -15.41 -0.99
N SER A 73 2.95 -15.15 -2.26
CA SER A 73 4.15 -14.36 -2.58
C SER A 73 3.98 -12.92 -2.08
N LEU A 74 5.09 -12.29 -1.65
CA LEU A 74 5.07 -10.88 -1.25
C LEU A 74 4.64 -9.97 -2.40
N TYR A 75 4.96 -10.35 -3.63
CA TYR A 75 4.58 -9.59 -4.82
C TYR A 75 3.05 -9.57 -4.97
N ASP A 76 2.42 -10.74 -4.91
CA ASP A 76 0.97 -10.87 -5.01
C ASP A 76 0.26 -10.11 -3.88
N PHE A 77 0.79 -10.22 -2.66
CA PHE A 77 0.28 -9.48 -1.52
C PHE A 77 0.36 -7.96 -1.73
N THR A 78 1.44 -7.47 -2.34
CA THR A 78 1.64 -6.04 -2.60
C THR A 78 0.64 -5.52 -3.63
N ILE A 79 0.27 -6.32 -4.63
CA ILE A 79 -0.78 -5.97 -5.60
C ILE A 79 -2.16 -5.88 -4.93
N LEU A 80 -2.49 -6.79 -4.00
CA LEU A 80 -3.76 -6.74 -3.28
C LEU A 80 -3.84 -5.64 -2.22
N PHE A 81 -2.69 -5.18 -1.73
CA PHE A 81 -2.60 -4.30 -0.56
C PHE A 81 -3.49 -3.05 -0.66
N PRO A 82 -3.46 -2.26 -1.75
CA PRO A 82 -4.28 -1.04 -1.86
C PRO A 82 -5.77 -1.35 -1.92
N VAL A 83 -6.18 -2.48 -2.50
CA VAL A 83 -7.57 -2.91 -2.57
C VAL A 83 -8.10 -3.26 -1.18
N ILE A 84 -7.30 -3.96 -0.37
CA ILE A 84 -7.66 -4.32 1.01
C ILE A 84 -7.80 -3.06 1.87
N ILE A 85 -6.79 -2.18 1.87
CA ILE A 85 -6.79 -0.95 2.67
C ILE A 85 -7.88 0.02 2.20
N GLY A 86 -8.08 0.16 0.89
CA GLY A 86 -9.16 0.95 0.30
C GLY A 86 -10.55 0.46 0.73
N SER A 87 -10.75 -0.87 0.76
CA SER A 87 -11.99 -1.47 1.25
C SER A 87 -12.22 -1.19 2.73
N LEU A 88 -11.20 -1.35 3.58
CA LEU A 88 -11.30 -1.04 5.02
C LEU A 88 -11.56 0.45 5.29
N THR A 89 -11.07 1.33 4.42
CA THR A 89 -11.30 2.78 4.52
C THR A 89 -12.79 3.13 4.42
N THR A 90 -13.60 2.34 3.71
CA THR A 90 -15.07 2.55 3.66
C THR A 90 -15.71 2.51 5.05
N ILE A 91 -15.21 1.64 5.94
CA ILE A 91 -15.67 1.51 7.33
C ILE A 91 -15.30 2.77 8.13
N VAL A 92 -14.09 3.29 7.90
CA VAL A 92 -13.63 4.53 8.54
C VAL A 92 -14.47 5.72 8.09
N ILE A 93 -14.79 5.84 6.80
CA ILE A 93 -15.67 6.89 6.26
C ILE A 93 -17.07 6.80 6.87
N PHE A 94 -17.64 5.60 6.96
CA PHE A 94 -18.92 5.39 7.64
C PHE A 94 -18.88 5.89 9.09
N ALA A 95 -17.87 5.45 9.86
CA ALA A 95 -17.75 5.81 11.27
C ALA A 95 -17.57 7.32 11.46
N LEU A 96 -16.74 7.96 10.64
CA LEU A 96 -16.49 9.41 10.69
C LEU A 96 -17.77 10.20 10.43
N VAL A 97 -18.45 9.94 9.31
CA VAL A 97 -19.63 10.72 8.92
C VAL A 97 -20.83 10.42 9.81
N ARG A 98 -20.93 9.20 10.34
CA ARG A 98 -21.94 8.85 11.35
C ARG A 98 -21.89 9.77 12.57
N VAL A 99 -20.70 10.14 13.04
CA VAL A 99 -20.54 11.03 14.21
C VAL A 99 -21.03 12.45 13.90
N LEU A 100 -20.95 12.89 12.64
CA LEU A 100 -21.30 14.24 12.23
C LEU A 100 -22.77 14.40 11.81
N GLY A 101 -23.32 13.41 11.10
CA GLY A 101 -24.63 13.51 10.44
C GLY A 101 -25.57 12.33 10.70
N GLY A 102 -25.21 11.41 11.61
CA GLY A 102 -26.00 10.23 11.93
C GLY A 102 -25.82 9.07 10.94
N THR A 103 -26.46 7.95 11.25
CA THR A 103 -26.22 6.66 10.57
C THR A 103 -26.49 6.72 9.06
N THR A 104 -27.59 7.34 8.63
CA THR A 104 -27.96 7.43 7.21
C THR A 104 -26.92 8.20 6.41
N ALA A 105 -26.44 9.34 6.93
CA ALA A 105 -25.38 10.11 6.31
C ALA A 105 -24.07 9.30 6.20
N GLY A 106 -23.74 8.55 7.26
CA GLY A 106 -22.59 7.64 7.28
C GLY A 106 -22.65 6.60 6.17
N LEU A 107 -23.80 5.91 6.04
CA LEU A 107 -23.99 4.86 5.02
C LEU A 107 -23.86 5.41 3.60
N LEU A 108 -24.50 6.55 3.32
CA LEU A 108 -24.43 7.20 2.00
C LEU A 108 -23.00 7.64 1.69
N ALA A 109 -22.29 8.23 2.66
CA ALA A 109 -20.91 8.66 2.47
C ALA A 109 -19.96 7.48 2.18
N SER A 110 -20.06 6.38 2.94
CA SER A 110 -19.24 5.18 2.68
C SER A 110 -19.56 4.55 1.34
N LEU A 111 -20.83 4.54 0.91
CA LEU A 111 -21.23 4.05 -0.40
C LEU A 111 -20.64 4.91 -1.51
N PHE A 112 -20.74 6.23 -1.42
CA PHE A 112 -20.17 7.14 -2.41
C PHE A 112 -18.64 7.05 -2.48
N PHE A 113 -17.98 6.85 -1.34
CA PHE A 113 -16.54 6.59 -1.32
C PHE A 113 -16.19 5.28 -2.03
N ALA A 114 -16.93 4.20 -1.76
CA ALA A 114 -16.67 2.87 -2.32
C ALA A 114 -16.77 2.82 -3.86
N VAL A 115 -17.62 3.65 -4.47
CA VAL A 115 -17.81 3.71 -5.94
C VAL A 115 -17.09 4.89 -6.60
N SER A 116 -16.29 5.64 -5.85
CA SER A 116 -15.62 6.84 -6.33
C SER A 116 -14.51 6.50 -7.32
N MET A 117 -14.68 6.91 -8.59
CA MET A 117 -13.69 6.68 -9.65
C MET A 117 -12.28 7.19 -9.29
N PRO A 118 -12.09 8.41 -8.74
CA PRO A 118 -10.77 8.87 -8.30
C PRO A 118 -10.10 7.97 -7.26
N VAL A 119 -10.88 7.32 -6.38
CA VAL A 119 -10.35 6.41 -5.35
C VAL A 119 -9.96 5.08 -5.99
N ILE A 120 -10.84 4.52 -6.83
CA ILE A 120 -10.63 3.24 -7.50
C ILE A 120 -9.38 3.29 -8.38
N ILE A 121 -9.24 4.31 -9.24
CA ILE A 121 -8.12 4.41 -10.19
C ILE A 121 -6.76 4.43 -9.47
N ARG A 122 -6.67 5.08 -8.29
CA ARG A 122 -5.41 5.13 -7.52
C ARG A 122 -5.15 3.89 -6.67
N GLY A 123 -6.17 3.08 -6.42
CA GLY A 123 -6.04 1.79 -5.73
C GLY A 123 -5.73 0.62 -6.67
N MET A 124 -5.79 0.86 -7.98
CA MET A 124 -5.40 -0.10 -9.01
C MET A 124 -3.95 0.18 -9.42
N VAL A 125 -3.02 -0.27 -8.58
CA VAL A 125 -1.58 -0.31 -8.88
C VAL A 125 -1.13 -1.74 -9.03
#